data_AF-A0A438LWJ7-F1
#
_entry.id   AF-A0A438LWJ7-F1
#
_cell.length_a   1.000
_cell.length_b   1.000
_cell.length_c   1.000
_cell.angle_alpha   90.00
_cell.angle_beta   90.00
_cell.angle_gamma   90.00
#
_symmetry.space_group_name_H-M   'P 1'
#
loop_
_entity.id
_entity.type
_entity.pdbx_description
1 polymer ?
#
loop_
_entity_poly.entity_id
_entity_poly.type
_entity_poly.pdbx_seq_one_letter_code
_entity_poly.pdbx_strand_id
1 'polypeptide(L)' 'FSHITPEYKAISQLCLQVRSVAEVSALLRIPLGVVRVLIADMAAEGLVRVHQPQLDAGRPDVNLLERVLSGLRRL' A
#
# COMPACT_ATOMS: atom_id res chain seq x y z
N PHE A 1 -8.15 26.06 -8.77
CA PHE A 1 -7.69 25.76 -7.41
C PHE A 1 -8.33 24.45 -6.98
N SER A 2 -7.65 23.30 -7.21
CA SER A 2 -8.19 21.99 -6.82
C SER A 2 -8.35 21.95 -5.31
N HIS A 3 -9.58 21.77 -4.84
CA HIS A 3 -9.85 21.44 -3.45
C HIS A 3 -9.21 20.07 -3.17
N ILE A 4 -8.01 20.05 -2.61
CA ILE A 4 -7.42 18.84 -2.05
C ILE A 4 -8.39 18.35 -0.98
N THR A 5 -8.98 17.19 -1.22
CA THR A 5 -9.87 16.54 -0.25
C THR A 5 -9.07 16.16 0.99
N PRO A 6 -9.71 16.09 2.17
CA PRO A 6 -9.01 15.67 3.40
C PRO A 6 -8.32 14.31 3.24
N GLU A 7 -8.89 13.41 2.44
CA GLU A 7 -8.30 12.11 2.09
C GLU A 7 -7.02 12.27 1.27
N TYR A 8 -7.02 13.13 0.23
CA TYR A 8 -5.82 13.38 -0.59
C TYR A 8 -4.71 13.99 0.26
N LYS A 9 -5.04 14.92 1.16
CA LYS A 9 -4.06 15.50 2.08
C LYS A 9 -3.46 14.43 3.01
N ALA A 10 -4.31 13.58 3.58
CA ALA A 10 -3.88 12.53 4.49
C ALA A 10 -3.01 11.47 3.78
N ILE A 11 -3.39 11.06 2.58
CA ILE A 11 -2.60 10.13 1.75
C ILE A 11 -1.24 10.76 1.41
N SER A 12 -1.20 12.02 0.97
CA SER A 12 0.07 12.70 0.65
C SER A 12 1.01 12.80 1.86
N GLN A 13 0.47 13.04 3.07
CA GLN A 13 1.26 13.04 4.31
C GLN A 13 1.84 11.65 4.62
N LEU A 14 1.06 10.59 4.41
CA LEU A 14 1.53 9.21 4.57
C LEU A 14 2.52 8.80 3.47
N CYS A 15 2.45 9.36 2.27
CA CYS A 15 3.38 9.04 1.18
C CYS A 15 4.71 9.82 1.23
N LEU A 16 4.95 10.63 2.28
CA LEU A 16 6.28 11.21 2.56
C LEU A 16 7.36 10.16 2.84
N GLN A 17 6.93 8.93 3.18
CA GLN A 17 7.76 7.73 3.19
C GLN A 17 7.09 6.70 2.31
N VAL A 18 7.87 5.81 1.69
CA VAL A 18 7.32 4.71 0.89
C VAL A 18 6.47 3.83 1.81
N ARG A 19 5.19 3.67 1.44
CA ARG A 19 4.22 2.84 2.15
C ARG A 19 3.44 2.02 1.14
N SER A 20 3.07 0.80 1.54
CA SER A 20 2.15 -0.01 0.77
C SER A 20 0.74 0.56 0.81
N VAL A 21 -0.05 0.27 -0.23
CA VAL A 21 -1.46 0.69 -0.30
C VAL A 21 -2.27 0.11 0.88
N ALA A 22 -1.91 -1.09 1.34
CA ALA A 22 -2.53 -1.73 2.50
C ALA A 22 -2.25 -0.98 3.82
N GLU A 23 -1.02 -0.53 4.03
CA GLU A 23 -0.68 0.28 5.21
C GLU A 23 -1.42 1.61 5.21
N VAL A 24 -1.53 2.29 4.07
CA VAL A 24 -2.30 3.54 3.95
C VAL A 24 -3.77 3.30 4.31
N SER A 25 -4.37 2.22 3.81
CA SER A 25 -5.74 1.81 4.15
C SER A 25 -5.90 1.55 5.65
N ALA A 26 -4.98 0.81 6.26
CA ALA A 26 -5.01 0.51 7.69
C ALA A 26 -4.86 1.77 8.57
N LEU A 27 -3.94 2.67 8.22
CA LEU A 27 -3.67 3.89 8.98
C LEU A 27 -4.82 4.91 8.88
N LEU A 28 -5.43 5.04 7.70
CA LEU A 28 -6.55 5.95 7.49
C LEU A 28 -7.91 5.34 7.90
N ARG A 29 -7.97 4.03 8.17
CA ARG A 29 -9.21 3.27 8.43
C ARG A 29 -10.23 3.39 7.29
N ILE A 30 -9.73 3.46 6.06
CA ILE A 30 -10.52 3.52 4.82
C ILE A 30 -10.44 2.16 4.12
N PRO A 31 -11.52 1.62 3.54
CA PRO A 31 -11.47 0.35 2.83
C PRO A 31 -10.41 0.32 1.73
N LEU A 32 -9.69 -0.81 1.60
CA LEU A 32 -8.57 -0.96 0.67
C LEU A 32 -8.94 -0.61 -0.77
N GLY A 33 -10.14 -0.99 -1.23
CA GLY A 33 -10.62 -0.67 -2.57
C GLY A 33 -10.74 0.83 -2.82
N VAL A 34 -11.21 1.58 -1.82
CA VAL A 34 -11.36 3.04 -1.91
C VAL A 34 -9.99 3.70 -1.98
N VAL A 35 -9.07 3.32 -1.09
CA VAL A 35 -7.69 3.86 -1.11
C VAL A 35 -6.98 3.56 -2.42
N ARG A 36 -7.18 2.37 -3.02
CA ARG A 36 -6.63 2.03 -4.33
C ARG A 36 -7.08 2.98 -5.44
N VAL A 37 -8.36 3.32 -5.47
CA VAL A 37 -8.91 4.26 -6.47
C VAL A 37 -8.35 5.66 -6.23
N LEU A 38 -8.39 6.16 -5.00
CA LEU A 38 -7.85 7.48 -4.67
C LEU A 38 -6.37 7.61 -5.02
N ILE A 39 -5.55 6.61 -4.71
CA ILE A 39 -4.12 6.61 -5.05
C ILE A 39 -3.91 6.54 -6.58
N ALA A 40 -4.75 5.81 -7.31
CA ALA A 40 -4.67 5.77 -8.77
C ALA A 40 -4.96 7.15 -9.39
N ASP A 41 -5.97 7.85 -8.90
CA ASP A 41 -6.31 9.21 -9.32
C ASP A 41 -5.18 10.18 -8.97
N MET A 42 -4.70 10.16 -7.72
CA MET A 42 -3.58 10.99 -7.28
C MET A 42 -2.29 10.72 -8.07
N ALA A 43 -2.05 9.47 -8.51
CA ALA A 43 -0.91 9.13 -9.35
C ALA A 43 -1.06 9.67 -10.76
N ALA A 44 -2.27 9.63 -11.33
CA ALA A 44 -2.58 10.23 -12.63
C ALA A 44 -2.41 11.76 -12.61
N GLU A 45 -2.71 12.40 -11.48
CA GLU A 45 -2.47 13.84 -11.24
C GLU A 45 -1.02 14.18 -10.87
N GLY A 46 -0.14 13.18 -10.72
CA GLY A 46 1.26 13.39 -10.35
C GLY A 46 1.49 13.78 -8.88
N LEU A 47 0.48 13.64 -8.01
CA LEU A 47 0.55 13.95 -6.59
C LEU A 47 1.31 12.90 -5.78
N VAL A 48 1.31 11.64 -6.25
CA VAL A 48 2.04 10.53 -5.64
C VAL A 48 2.75 9.68 -6.69
N ARG A 49 3.83 9.02 -6.28
CA ARG A 49 4.52 8.02 -7.12
C ARG A 49 4.22 6.63 -6.61
N VAL A 50 3.73 5.77 -7.49
CA VAL A 50 3.50 4.36 -7.19
C VAL A 50 4.74 3.57 -7.55
N HIS A 51 5.34 2.90 -6.55
CA HIS A 51 6.42 1.95 -6.76
C HIS A 51 5.81 0.55 -6.93
N GLN A 52 5.98 -0.04 -8.10
CA GLN A 52 5.71 -1.47 -8.28
C GLN A 52 7.02 -2.22 -8.04
N PRO A 53 7.13 -3.01 -6.96
CA PRO A 53 8.29 -3.86 -6.80
C PRO A 53 8.33 -4.83 -7.98
N GLN A 54 9.50 -4.94 -8.63
CA GLN A 54 9.72 -5.97 -9.64
C GLN A 54 9.48 -7.34 -8.99
N LEU A 55 8.41 -8.01 -9.44
CA LEU A 55 8.07 -9.37 -9.03
C LEU A 55 9.06 -10.42 -9.55
N ASP A 56 10.11 -9.99 -10.26
CA ASP A 56 11.21 -10.81 -10.75
C ASP A 56 12.14 -11.29 -9.62
N ALA A 57 12.04 -10.72 -8.42
CA ALA A 57 12.55 -11.36 -7.20
C ALA A 57 11.60 -12.51 -6.86
N GLY A 58 11.86 -13.68 -7.47
CA GLY A 58 11.01 -14.86 -7.50
C GLY A 58 10.16 -15.09 -6.25
N ARG A 59 8.92 -15.53 -6.50
CA ARG A 59 7.95 -15.91 -5.46
C ARG A 59 8.68 -16.64 -4.32
N PRO A 60 8.49 -16.22 -3.06
CA PRO A 60 9.13 -16.90 -1.95
C PRO A 60 8.81 -18.39 -2.03
N ASP A 61 9.85 -19.22 -1.88
CA ASP A 61 9.73 -20.66 -1.93
C ASP A 61 8.56 -21.10 -1.02
N VAL A 62 7.65 -21.91 -1.57
CA VAL A 62 6.51 -22.44 -0.82
C VAL A 62 6.99 -23.14 0.45
N ASN A 63 8.17 -23.77 0.42
CA ASN A 63 8.79 -24.37 1.58
C ASN A 63 9.09 -23.34 2.69
N LEU A 64 9.57 -22.14 2.32
CA LEU A 64 9.79 -21.05 3.27
C LEU A 64 8.47 -20.57 3.87
N LEU A 65 7.44 -20.37 3.05
CA LEU A 65 6.12 -19.94 3.52
C LEU A 65 5.49 -20.96 4.49
N GLU A 66 5.59 -22.26 4.18
CA GLU A 66 5.13 -23.34 5.06
C GLU A 66 5.90 -23.38 6.39
N ARG A 67 7.22 -23.17 6.36
CA ARG A 67 8.04 -23.08 7.58
C ARG A 67 7.63 -21.90 8.45
N VAL A 68 7.40 -20.72 7.86
CA VAL A 68 6.92 -19.54 8.59
C VAL A 68 5.54 -19.79 9.18
N LEU A 69 4.60 -20.33 8.40
CA LEU A 69 3.25 -20.67 8.86
C LEU A 69 3.28 -21.66 10.03
N SER A 70 4.10 -22.70 9.92
CA SER A 70 4.30 -23.69 10.98
C SER A 70 4.93 -23.09 12.24
N GLY A 71 5.81 -22.11 12.10
CA GLY A 71 6.36 -21.34 13.22
C GLY A 71 5.32 -20.48 13.92
N LEU A 72 4.55 -19.70 13.16
CA LEU A 72 3.48 -18.83 13.69
C LEU A 72 2.37 -19.62 14.40
N ARG A 73 2.07 -20.84 13.98
CA ARG A 73 1.08 -21.72 14.63
C ARG A 73 1.54 -22.35 15.95
N ARG A 74 2.85 -22.26 16.26
CA ARG A 74 3.46 -22.83 17.48
C ARG A 74 3.72 -21.77 18.56
N LEU A 75 3.26 -20.54 18.33
CA LEU A 75 3.23 -19.42 19.28
C LEU A 75 1.79 -19.21 19.75
#